data_AF-A0A395MLH5-F1
#
_entry.id   AF-A0A395MLH5-F1
#
_cell.length_a   1.000
_cell.length_b   1.000
_cell.length_c   1.000
_cell.angle_alpha   90.00
_cell.angle_beta   90.00
_cell.angle_gamma   90.00
#
_symmetry.space_group_name_H-M   'P 1'
#
loop_
_entity.id
_entity.type
_entity.pdbx_description
1 polymer ?
#
loop_
_entity_poly.entity_id
_entity_poly.type
_entity_poly.pdbx_seq_one_letter_code
_entity_poly.pdbx_strand_id
1 'polypeptide(L)'
;MSRTLSSRLAAKSLFQCPRVTLQSIRSISQTTPLRDDKPKSRPSTASILESIYGPQETTKTESTPSNSAMANLSQSLVFKTLDQTNIDTSALNRRSNRKAQTKEDDLEPYHFHIYSHKHNTHITCTKPDRGPIISLSAGNIGFRKSRRGTFDAAYSLTKYVLERLIHTGWPIKMNRLEVVMRGFGQGREAALKVLMSPEGKVLRDKIVRVADSTRIKFGGTRSEKPRRL
;
A
#
# COMPACT_ATOMS: atom_id res chain seq x y z
N MET A 1 5.74 -78.88 1.17
CA MET A 1 4.54 -79.15 1.98
C MET A 1 4.41 -78.09 3.08
N SER A 2 3.17 -77.75 3.44
CA SER A 2 2.68 -76.85 4.51
C SER A 2 2.99 -75.34 4.48
N ARG A 3 1.94 -74.57 4.18
CA ARG A 3 1.67 -73.17 4.55
C ARG A 3 1.26 -73.05 6.02
N THR A 4 1.36 -71.85 6.62
CA THR A 4 0.38 -71.11 7.48
C THR A 4 1.13 -70.06 8.33
N LEU A 5 0.64 -68.89 8.78
CA LEU A 5 -0.46 -67.95 8.50
C LEU A 5 -0.22 -66.72 9.40
N SER A 6 -0.66 -65.55 8.96
CA SER A 6 -0.65 -64.25 9.66
C SER A 6 -1.42 -64.20 10.99
N SER A 7 -1.01 -63.29 11.90
CA SER A 7 -1.86 -62.45 12.78
C SER A 7 -0.96 -61.59 13.68
N ARG A 8 -1.30 -60.41 14.23
CA ARG A 8 -2.33 -59.38 14.06
C ARG A 8 -1.79 -58.15 14.82
N LEU A 9 -2.02 -56.95 14.27
CA LEU A 9 -1.85 -55.66 14.93
C LEU A 9 -2.83 -55.52 16.12
N ALA A 10 -2.38 -54.97 17.25
CA ALA A 10 -3.23 -54.46 18.31
C ALA A 10 -2.92 -52.99 18.57
N ALA A 11 -3.87 -52.14 18.17
CA ALA A 11 -3.93 -50.73 18.51
C ALA A 11 -4.40 -50.56 19.95
N LYS A 12 -3.78 -49.64 20.70
CA LYS A 12 -4.35 -49.10 21.94
C LYS A 12 -4.48 -47.59 21.80
N SER A 13 -5.75 -47.17 21.86
CA SER A 13 -6.23 -45.80 21.92
C SER A 13 -5.92 -45.18 23.29
N LEU A 14 -5.29 -44.02 23.31
CA LEU A 14 -5.25 -43.12 24.46
C LEU A 14 -5.94 -41.81 24.07
N PHE A 15 -7.26 -41.80 24.24
CA PHE A 15 -8.04 -40.56 24.35
C PHE A 15 -8.42 -40.42 25.82
N GLN A 16 -7.83 -39.46 26.52
CA GLN A 16 -8.35 -38.96 27.77
C GLN A 16 -8.04 -37.46 27.88
N CYS A 17 -9.01 -36.64 27.49
CA CYS A 17 -8.97 -35.19 27.71
C CYS A 17 -9.43 -34.90 29.15
N PRO A 18 -8.74 -34.05 29.92
CA PRO A 18 -9.26 -33.56 31.18
C PRO A 18 -10.25 -32.41 30.94
N ARG A 19 -11.44 -32.55 31.52
CA ARG A 19 -12.53 -31.58 31.57
C ARG A 19 -12.17 -30.49 32.58
N VAL A 20 -11.83 -29.28 32.12
CA VAL A 20 -11.59 -28.12 32.98
C VAL A 20 -12.91 -27.36 33.17
N THR A 21 -13.33 -27.29 34.43
CA THR A 21 -14.49 -26.53 34.92
C THR A 21 -14.19 -25.04 34.92
N LEU A 22 -15.01 -24.25 34.23
CA LEU A 22 -14.97 -22.79 34.27
C LEU A 22 -16.00 -22.28 35.29
N GLN A 23 -15.52 -21.88 36.46
CA GLN A 23 -16.17 -20.90 37.31
C GLN A 23 -15.11 -19.90 37.76
N SER A 24 -15.26 -18.64 37.37
CA SER A 24 -14.74 -17.53 38.16
C SER A 24 -15.47 -16.24 37.79
N ILE A 25 -16.06 -15.66 38.82
CA ILE A 25 -16.74 -14.37 38.91
C ILE A 25 -15.68 -13.28 39.03
N ARG A 26 -15.90 -12.13 38.38
CA ARG A 26 -15.50 -10.72 38.71
C ARG A 26 -15.34 -9.92 37.40
N SER A 27 -15.51 -8.60 37.33
CA SER A 27 -15.78 -7.54 38.32
C SER A 27 -16.29 -6.31 37.58
N ILE A 28 -17.14 -5.56 38.29
CA ILE A 28 -17.53 -4.15 38.15
C ILE A 28 -16.56 -3.30 37.28
N SER A 29 -17.08 -2.72 36.18
CA SER A 29 -16.45 -1.60 35.47
C SER A 29 -16.94 -0.28 36.05
N GLN A 30 -16.02 0.54 36.54
CA GLN A 30 -16.22 1.97 36.85
C GLN A 30 -15.46 2.83 35.83
N THR A 31 -15.95 4.08 35.67
CA THR A 31 -15.36 5.26 34.98
C THR A 31 -15.64 5.38 33.46
N THR A 32 -16.04 6.51 32.85
CA THR A 32 -16.30 7.93 33.22
C THR A 32 -17.18 8.58 32.12
N PRO A 33 -17.95 9.66 32.38
CA PRO A 33 -18.80 10.31 31.38
C PRO A 33 -18.07 11.36 30.50
N LEU A 34 -18.73 11.64 29.37
CA LEU A 34 -18.66 12.74 28.40
C LEU A 34 -17.73 13.93 28.69
N ARG A 35 -16.89 14.29 27.70
CA ARG A 35 -16.36 15.65 27.53
C ARG A 35 -17.17 16.36 26.45
N ASP A 36 -17.81 17.46 26.83
CA ASP A 36 -18.40 18.45 25.93
C ASP A 36 -17.30 19.26 25.25
N ASP A 37 -17.11 19.09 23.95
CA ASP A 37 -16.32 20.01 23.14
C ASP A 37 -17.19 21.22 22.74
N LYS A 38 -16.87 22.39 23.30
CA LYS A 38 -17.39 23.69 22.87
C LYS A 38 -17.05 23.93 21.39
N PRO A 39 -18.01 24.28 20.51
CA PRO A 39 -17.69 24.65 19.14
C PRO A 39 -16.95 26.00 19.12
N LYS A 40 -15.74 26.02 18.54
CA LYS A 40 -15.05 27.25 18.16
C LYS A 40 -15.90 28.00 17.12
N SER A 41 -16.06 29.30 17.31
CA SER A 41 -16.84 30.20 16.46
C SER A 41 -16.43 30.10 14.99
N ARG A 42 -17.40 29.81 14.13
CA ARG A 42 -17.24 29.97 12.68
C ARG A 42 -17.38 31.47 12.36
N PRO A 43 -16.52 32.07 11.53
CA PRO A 43 -16.73 33.44 11.08
C PRO A 43 -18.05 33.54 10.32
N SER A 44 -18.81 34.60 10.56
CA SER A 44 -20.11 34.82 9.93
C SER A 44 -19.91 35.02 8.42
N THR A 45 -20.77 34.41 7.61
CA THR A 45 -20.76 34.54 6.15
C THR A 45 -20.90 36.00 5.70
N ALA A 46 -21.49 36.86 6.54
CA ALA A 46 -21.56 38.30 6.33
C ALA A 46 -20.17 38.97 6.28
N SER A 47 -19.25 38.60 7.18
CA SER A 47 -17.89 39.18 7.22
C SER A 47 -17.05 38.85 5.98
N ILE A 48 -17.29 37.68 5.39
CA ILE A 48 -16.60 37.24 4.17
C ILE A 48 -17.15 37.97 2.95
N LEU A 49 -18.48 38.14 2.86
CA LEU A 49 -19.12 38.87 1.76
C LEU A 49 -18.78 40.37 1.77
N GLU A 50 -18.63 40.97 2.95
CA GLU A 50 -18.24 42.38 3.09
C GLU A 50 -16.78 42.64 2.66
N SER A 51 -15.89 41.67 2.88
CA SER A 51 -14.50 41.75 2.38
C SER A 51 -14.35 41.60 0.86
N ILE A 52 -15.32 40.94 0.21
CA ILE A 52 -15.30 40.67 -1.23
C ILE A 52 -16.04 41.76 -2.01
N TYR A 53 -17.11 42.33 -1.44
CA TYR A 53 -18.02 43.25 -2.13
C TYR A 53 -18.15 44.63 -1.47
N GLY A 54 -17.40 44.92 -0.41
CA GLY A 54 -17.40 46.23 0.25
C GLY A 54 -16.76 47.34 -0.60
N PRO A 55 -17.32 48.56 -0.62
CA PRO A 55 -16.75 49.69 -1.37
C PRO A 55 -15.45 50.19 -0.74
N GLN A 56 -14.41 50.35 -1.56
CA GLN A 56 -13.13 50.95 -1.17
C GLN A 56 -13.28 52.47 -1.11
N GLU A 57 -13.40 53.04 0.08
CA GLU A 57 -13.29 54.48 0.29
C GLU A 57 -11.81 54.91 0.24
N THR A 58 -11.52 55.84 -0.67
CA THR A 58 -10.22 56.47 -0.85
C THR A 58 -10.03 57.54 0.22
N THR A 59 -9.21 57.26 1.23
CA THR A 59 -8.74 58.32 2.14
C THR A 59 -7.47 58.95 1.58
N LYS A 60 -7.59 60.23 1.23
CA LYS A 60 -6.52 61.11 0.80
C LYS A 60 -5.57 61.35 1.97
N THR A 61 -4.27 61.16 1.77
CA THR A 61 -3.21 61.77 2.58
C THR A 61 -2.20 62.38 1.62
N GLU A 62 -2.03 63.69 1.69
CA GLU A 62 -1.09 64.47 0.89
C GLU A 62 0.36 64.13 1.29
N SER A 63 1.18 63.69 0.32
CA SER A 63 2.62 63.98 0.29
C SER A 63 3.16 63.85 -1.14
N THR A 64 3.72 64.96 -1.62
CA THR A 64 4.80 65.18 -2.61
C THR A 64 5.24 64.02 -3.53
N PRO A 65 5.33 64.22 -4.86
CA PRO A 65 5.81 63.19 -5.77
C PRO A 65 7.34 63.12 -5.68
N SER A 66 7.86 62.10 -5.01
CA SER A 66 9.27 61.72 -5.17
C SER A 66 9.36 60.54 -6.13
N ASN A 67 10.06 60.77 -7.23
CA ASN A 67 10.25 59.86 -8.35
C ASN A 67 10.77 58.49 -7.89
N SER A 68 9.89 57.50 -7.79
CA SER A 68 10.21 56.10 -7.49
C SER A 68 10.79 55.33 -8.69
N ALA A 69 11.36 56.03 -9.67
CA ALA A 69 12.17 55.41 -10.72
C ALA A 69 13.53 54.94 -10.17
N MET A 70 14.08 55.61 -9.15
CA MET A 70 15.43 55.34 -8.66
C MET A 70 15.53 54.17 -7.67
N ALA A 71 14.46 53.89 -6.90
CA ALA A 71 14.41 52.76 -5.96
C ALA A 71 14.25 51.40 -6.67
N ASN A 72 13.53 51.38 -7.79
CA ASN A 72 13.43 50.20 -8.66
C ASN A 72 14.76 49.95 -9.40
N LEU A 73 15.46 51.02 -9.76
CA LEU A 73 16.79 50.94 -10.38
C LEU A 73 17.83 50.41 -9.37
N SER A 74 17.80 50.86 -8.11
CA SER A 74 18.73 50.38 -7.07
C SER A 74 18.55 48.89 -6.75
N GLN A 75 17.32 48.39 -6.65
CA GLN A 75 17.09 46.93 -6.53
C GLN A 75 17.61 46.18 -7.75
N SER A 76 17.34 46.66 -8.97
CA SER A 76 17.80 46.01 -10.20
C SER A 76 19.33 45.96 -10.31
N LEU A 77 20.04 46.99 -9.84
CA LEU A 77 21.50 47.06 -9.85
C LEU A 77 22.12 46.18 -8.75
N VAL A 78 21.48 46.03 -7.59
CA VAL A 78 21.95 45.10 -6.54
C VAL A 78 21.86 43.65 -7.03
N PHE A 79 20.79 43.27 -7.72
CA PHE A 79 20.72 41.93 -8.33
C PHE A 79 21.70 41.77 -9.51
N LYS A 80 21.88 42.79 -10.36
CA LYS A 80 22.86 42.76 -11.46
C LYS A 80 24.32 42.70 -11.00
N THR A 81 24.65 43.33 -9.88
CA THR A 81 26.03 43.33 -9.34
C THR A 81 26.38 42.00 -8.68
N LEU A 82 25.41 41.29 -8.11
CA LEU A 82 25.61 39.92 -7.62
C LEU A 82 25.86 38.94 -8.78
N ASP A 83 25.15 39.08 -9.90
CA ASP A 83 25.34 38.27 -11.11
C ASP A 83 26.66 38.57 -11.85
N GLN A 84 27.26 39.74 -11.63
CA GLN A 84 28.56 40.13 -12.23
C GLN A 84 29.77 39.63 -11.43
N THR A 85 29.58 39.10 -10.23
CA THR A 85 30.69 38.47 -9.51
C THR A 85 30.97 37.08 -10.09
N ASN A 86 32.13 36.94 -10.73
CA ASN A 86 32.69 35.67 -11.18
C ASN A 86 33.23 34.86 -9.98
N ILE A 87 32.40 34.73 -8.94
CA ILE A 87 32.67 33.92 -7.75
C ILE A 87 31.89 32.63 -7.95
N ASP A 88 32.62 31.57 -8.29
CA ASP A 88 32.10 30.20 -8.39
C ASP A 88 31.68 29.67 -7.01
N THR A 89 30.54 30.15 -6.50
CA THR A 89 29.86 29.59 -5.31
C THR A 89 29.21 28.23 -5.60
N SER A 90 29.32 27.75 -6.84
CA SER A 90 28.87 26.43 -7.30
C SER A 90 29.46 25.28 -6.47
N ALA A 91 30.68 25.41 -5.94
CA ALA A 91 31.32 24.41 -5.08
C ALA A 91 30.68 24.30 -3.69
N LEU A 92 30.13 25.39 -3.15
CA LEU A 92 29.43 25.42 -1.85
C LEU A 92 27.99 24.92 -1.99
N ASN A 93 27.30 25.29 -3.07
CA ASN A 93 25.94 24.82 -3.36
C ASN A 93 25.89 23.33 -3.77
N ARG A 94 27.01 22.78 -4.24
CA ARG A 94 27.15 21.35 -4.58
C ARG A 94 27.23 20.46 -3.34
N ARG A 95 27.52 20.99 -2.14
CA ARG A 95 27.72 20.20 -0.91
C ARG A 95 26.43 20.04 -0.09
N SER A 96 25.53 21.03 -0.07
CA SER A 96 24.27 20.95 0.69
C SER A 96 23.18 20.15 -0.03
N ASN A 97 23.24 20.03 -1.36
CA ASN A 97 22.26 19.28 -2.16
C ASN A 97 22.75 17.88 -2.58
N ARG A 98 23.87 17.41 -2.00
CA ARG A 98 24.47 16.09 -2.24
C ARG A 98 24.59 15.25 -0.97
N LYS A 99 23.56 15.23 -0.11
CA LYS A 99 23.12 13.88 0.26
C LYS A 99 22.59 13.31 -1.04
N ALA A 100 23.41 12.52 -1.73
CA ALA A 100 22.99 11.81 -2.92
C ALA A 100 21.71 11.07 -2.54
N GLN A 101 20.55 11.66 -2.86
CA GLN A 101 19.32 10.92 -2.90
C GLN A 101 19.63 9.88 -3.94
N THR A 102 19.92 8.66 -3.49
CA THR A 102 19.93 7.47 -4.35
C THR A 102 18.75 7.66 -5.26
N LYS A 103 18.97 7.75 -6.57
CA LYS A 103 17.88 8.06 -7.49
C LYS A 103 16.80 7.05 -7.17
N GLU A 104 15.57 7.49 -6.93
CA GLU A 104 14.44 6.61 -6.56
C GLU A 104 14.28 5.45 -7.59
N ASP A 105 14.82 5.65 -8.79
CA ASP A 105 14.97 4.69 -9.88
C ASP A 105 15.88 3.49 -9.57
N ASP A 106 16.87 3.64 -8.69
CA ASP A 106 17.85 2.59 -8.33
C ASP A 106 17.36 1.68 -7.19
N LEU A 107 16.33 2.10 -6.44
CA LEU A 107 15.78 1.31 -5.33
C LEU A 107 14.91 0.16 -5.84
N GLU A 108 15.06 -1.04 -5.24
CA GLU A 108 14.22 -2.19 -5.57
C GLU A 108 12.74 -1.87 -5.27
N PRO A 109 11.81 -2.11 -6.22
CA PRO A 109 10.40 -1.83 -6.00
C PRO A 109 9.78 -2.81 -4.99
N TYR A 110 8.63 -2.44 -4.45
CA TYR A 110 7.79 -3.37 -3.71
C TYR A 110 7.24 -4.43 -4.66
N HIS A 111 6.97 -5.63 -4.15
CA HIS A 111 6.46 -6.72 -5.00
C HIS A 111 5.02 -7.08 -4.63
N PHE A 112 4.17 -7.16 -5.65
CA PHE A 112 2.80 -7.67 -5.59
C PHE A 112 2.75 -9.05 -6.25
N HIS A 113 2.95 -10.08 -5.44
CA HIS A 113 2.94 -11.47 -5.90
C HIS A 113 1.52 -12.00 -6.04
N ILE A 114 1.17 -12.46 -7.24
CA ILE A 114 -0.07 -13.16 -7.56
C ILE A 114 0.29 -14.60 -7.91
N TYR A 115 0.06 -15.53 -7.00
CA TYR A 115 0.24 -16.96 -7.25
C TYR A 115 -1.11 -17.64 -7.44
N SER A 116 -1.39 -18.05 -8.67
CA SER A 116 -2.66 -18.65 -9.07
C SER A 116 -2.44 -20.04 -9.66
N HIS A 117 -3.00 -21.05 -8.99
CA HIS A 117 -3.03 -22.43 -9.49
C HIS A 117 -4.48 -22.91 -9.59
N LYS A 118 -4.68 -24.13 -10.10
CA LYS A 118 -6.03 -24.67 -10.43
C LYS A 118 -7.05 -24.58 -9.28
N HIS A 119 -6.62 -24.67 -8.02
CA HIS A 119 -7.53 -24.85 -6.89
C HIS A 119 -7.58 -23.67 -5.91
N ASN A 120 -6.67 -22.69 -6.02
CA ASN A 120 -6.63 -21.54 -5.12
C ASN A 120 -5.75 -20.42 -5.69
N THR A 121 -5.95 -19.22 -5.13
CA THR A 121 -5.15 -18.03 -5.41
C THR A 121 -4.56 -17.49 -4.11
N HIS A 122 -3.29 -17.11 -4.16
CA HIS A 122 -2.54 -16.50 -3.08
C HIS A 122 -2.03 -15.15 -3.55
N ILE A 123 -2.23 -14.11 -2.74
CA ILE A 123 -1.77 -12.76 -3.01
C ILE A 123 -0.88 -12.34 -1.85
N THR A 124 0.31 -11.88 -2.17
CA THR A 124 1.30 -11.47 -1.18
C THR A 124 1.94 -10.17 -1.61
N CYS A 125 1.87 -9.16 -0.75
CA CYS A 125 2.55 -7.89 -0.93
C CYS A 125 3.82 -7.91 -0.08
N THR A 126 4.97 -7.65 -0.66
CA THR A 126 6.25 -7.65 0.06
C THR A 126 6.97 -6.32 -0.10
N LYS A 127 7.83 -6.04 0.88
CA LYS A 127 8.82 -4.96 0.81
C LYS A 127 9.90 -5.28 -0.24
N PRO A 128 10.76 -4.30 -0.57
CA PRO A 128 11.97 -4.52 -1.36
C PRO A 128 12.85 -5.64 -0.78
N ASP A 129 12.98 -5.70 0.56
CA ASP A 129 13.71 -6.75 1.29
C ASP A 129 13.04 -8.15 1.23
N ARG A 130 11.97 -8.30 0.42
CA ARG A 130 11.13 -9.51 0.29
C ARG A 130 10.43 -9.94 1.59
N GLY A 131 10.44 -9.09 2.62
CA GLY A 131 9.62 -9.28 3.82
C GLY A 131 8.12 -9.11 3.51
N PRO A 132 7.25 -10.07 3.85
CA PRO A 132 5.81 -9.98 3.58
C PRO A 132 5.14 -8.93 4.46
N ILE A 133 4.35 -8.06 3.83
CA ILE A 133 3.50 -7.06 4.49
C ILE A 133 2.13 -7.68 4.75
N ILE A 134 1.52 -8.22 3.70
CA ILE A 134 0.24 -8.92 3.74
C ILE A 134 0.36 -10.18 2.90
N SER A 135 -0.09 -11.30 3.44
CA SER A 135 -0.18 -12.58 2.72
C SER A 135 -1.54 -13.20 2.98
N LEU A 136 -2.36 -13.28 1.95
CA LEU A 136 -3.73 -13.80 2.03
C LEU A 136 -4.03 -14.74 0.87
N SER A 137 -5.02 -15.59 1.07
CA SER A 137 -5.53 -16.53 0.07
C SER A 137 -7.05 -16.48 0.03
N ALA A 138 -7.67 -17.05 -1.00
CA ALA A 138 -9.13 -17.03 -1.13
C ALA A 138 -9.83 -17.70 0.07
N GLY A 139 -9.16 -18.62 0.75
CA GLY A 139 -9.66 -19.23 1.97
C GLY A 139 -9.85 -18.26 3.15
N ASN A 140 -9.08 -17.16 3.21
CA ASN A 140 -9.14 -16.17 4.29
C ASN A 140 -10.43 -15.34 4.27
N ILE A 141 -11.01 -15.10 3.08
CA ILE A 141 -12.28 -14.36 2.93
C ILE A 141 -13.50 -15.23 3.21
N GLY A 142 -13.30 -16.55 3.31
CA GLY A 142 -14.37 -17.49 3.65
C GLY A 142 -14.73 -18.46 2.53
N PHE A 143 -14.11 -18.38 1.35
CA PHE A 143 -14.31 -19.39 0.30
C PHE A 143 -13.81 -20.75 0.80
N ARG A 144 -14.65 -21.79 0.67
CA ARG A 144 -14.36 -23.16 1.14
C ARG A 144 -14.25 -24.12 -0.04
N LYS A 145 -13.33 -25.08 0.10
CA LYS A 145 -13.15 -26.23 -0.81
C LYS A 145 -13.02 -25.78 -2.28
N SER A 146 -13.80 -26.35 -3.19
CA SER A 146 -13.73 -26.11 -4.64
C SER A 146 -13.93 -24.64 -5.02
N ARG A 147 -14.68 -23.87 -4.23
CA ARG A 147 -14.99 -22.46 -4.51
C ARG A 147 -13.77 -21.53 -4.39
N ARG A 148 -12.63 -22.00 -3.90
CA ARG A 148 -11.40 -21.18 -3.75
C ARG A 148 -10.65 -20.95 -5.06
N GLY A 149 -10.84 -21.84 -6.04
CA GLY A 149 -10.15 -21.77 -7.34
C GLY A 149 -10.91 -20.99 -8.41
N THR A 150 -12.08 -20.46 -8.09
CA THR A 150 -12.93 -19.74 -9.04
C THR A 150 -12.46 -18.31 -9.27
N PHE A 151 -12.83 -17.77 -10.43
CA PHE A 151 -12.56 -16.38 -10.80
C PHE A 151 -13.08 -15.37 -9.74
N ASP A 152 -14.33 -15.52 -9.30
CA ASP A 152 -14.98 -14.62 -8.34
C ASP A 152 -14.28 -14.60 -6.97
N ALA A 153 -13.81 -15.76 -6.51
CA ALA A 153 -13.08 -15.87 -5.25
C ALA A 153 -11.74 -15.12 -5.30
N ALA A 154 -11.04 -15.17 -6.43
CA ALA A 154 -9.80 -14.44 -6.63
C ALA A 154 -10.02 -12.93 -6.84
N TYR A 155 -11.13 -12.54 -7.48
CA TYR A 155 -11.52 -11.14 -7.63
C TYR A 155 -11.77 -10.51 -6.25
N SER A 156 -12.61 -11.16 -5.44
CA SER A 156 -12.90 -10.76 -4.07
C SER A 156 -11.63 -10.71 -3.20
N LEU A 157 -10.71 -11.68 -3.38
CA LEU A 157 -9.39 -11.68 -2.72
C LEU A 157 -8.54 -10.48 -3.07
N THR A 158 -8.41 -10.17 -4.34
CA THR A 158 -7.58 -9.05 -4.77
C THR A 158 -8.15 -7.75 -4.24
N LYS A 159 -9.47 -7.54 -4.36
CA LYS A 159 -10.15 -6.38 -3.80
C LYS A 159 -9.91 -6.23 -2.30
N TYR A 160 -10.11 -7.29 -1.53
CA TYR A 160 -9.90 -7.27 -0.08
C TYR A 160 -8.45 -6.95 0.30
N VAL A 161 -7.46 -7.48 -0.43
CA VAL A 161 -6.05 -7.18 -0.19
C VAL A 161 -5.77 -5.70 -0.46
N LEU A 162 -6.29 -5.14 -1.55
CA LEU A 162 -6.14 -3.73 -1.87
C LEU A 162 -6.75 -2.82 -0.81
N GLU A 163 -7.99 -3.09 -0.40
CA GLU A 163 -8.66 -2.38 0.70
C GLU A 163 -7.84 -2.44 1.99
N ARG A 164 -7.32 -3.63 2.34
CA ARG A 164 -6.48 -3.80 3.52
C ARG A 164 -5.19 -3.00 3.46
N LEU A 165 -4.55 -2.91 2.30
CA LEU A 165 -3.36 -2.07 2.11
C LEU A 165 -3.70 -0.59 2.28
N ILE A 166 -4.81 -0.13 1.71
CA ILE A 166 -5.27 1.26 1.81
C ILE A 166 -5.55 1.61 3.28
N HIS A 167 -6.28 0.76 4.01
CA HIS A 167 -6.62 0.98 5.41
C HIS A 167 -5.39 1.02 6.33
N THR A 168 -4.34 0.27 5.98
CA THR A 168 -3.07 0.26 6.73
C THR A 168 -2.10 1.37 6.30
N GLY A 169 -2.47 2.19 5.32
CA GLY A 169 -1.68 3.34 4.88
C GLY A 169 -0.40 3.00 4.12
N TRP A 170 -0.23 1.75 3.66
CA TRP A 170 0.96 1.37 2.88
C TRP A 170 1.08 2.05 1.53
N PRO A 171 0.00 2.41 0.80
CA PRO A 171 0.14 3.10 -0.48
C PRO A 171 0.97 4.37 -0.39
N ILE A 172 0.96 5.11 0.73
CA ILE A 172 1.75 6.33 0.88
C ILE A 172 3.26 6.03 0.95
N LYS A 173 3.64 4.84 1.44
CA LYS A 173 5.03 4.40 1.59
C LYS A 173 5.55 3.68 0.34
N MET A 174 4.66 3.13 -0.47
CA MET A 174 4.99 2.40 -1.68
C MET A 174 4.98 3.36 -2.87
N ASN A 175 6.16 3.81 -3.29
CA ASN A 175 6.29 4.67 -4.48
C ASN A 175 6.33 3.84 -5.77
N ARG A 176 6.98 2.69 -5.73
CA ARG A 176 7.21 1.81 -6.88
C ARG A 176 6.76 0.39 -6.56
N LEU A 177 5.97 -0.18 -7.46
CA LEU A 177 5.39 -1.51 -7.31
C LEU A 177 5.69 -2.35 -8.57
N GLU A 178 6.09 -3.59 -8.35
CA GLU A 178 6.22 -4.61 -9.38
C GLU A 178 5.15 -5.67 -9.18
N VAL A 179 4.40 -6.00 -10.24
CA VAL A 179 3.42 -7.08 -10.22
C VAL A 179 4.08 -8.35 -10.72
N VAL A 180 4.19 -9.37 -9.86
CA VAL A 180 4.81 -10.65 -10.20
C VAL A 180 3.75 -11.74 -10.21
N MET A 181 3.54 -12.35 -11.36
CA MET A 181 2.49 -13.35 -11.56
C MET A 181 3.11 -14.75 -11.64
N ARG A 182 2.50 -15.75 -11.02
CA ARG A 182 2.97 -17.14 -11.06
C ARG A 182 1.81 -18.10 -11.27
N GLY A 183 1.95 -18.97 -12.27
CA GLY A 183 0.94 -19.95 -12.65
C GLY A 183 -0.14 -19.37 -13.57
N PHE A 184 -1.01 -20.25 -14.08
CA PHE A 184 -2.04 -19.93 -15.07
C PHE A 184 -3.46 -20.30 -14.60
N GLY A 185 -3.72 -20.27 -13.29
CA GLY A 185 -5.08 -20.47 -12.77
C GLY A 185 -5.99 -19.27 -13.05
N GLN A 186 -7.31 -19.45 -13.00
CA GLN A 186 -8.32 -18.41 -13.25
C GLN A 186 -8.12 -17.13 -12.41
N GLY A 187 -7.57 -17.25 -11.20
CA GLY A 187 -7.30 -16.10 -10.34
C GLY A 187 -6.25 -15.13 -10.87
N ARG A 188 -5.46 -15.52 -11.86
CA ARG A 188 -4.47 -14.66 -12.53
C ARG A 188 -5.17 -13.51 -13.27
N GLU A 189 -6.16 -13.86 -14.07
CA GLU A 189 -6.96 -12.89 -14.84
C GLU A 189 -7.88 -12.08 -13.92
N ALA A 190 -8.41 -12.71 -12.87
CA ALA A 190 -9.24 -12.02 -11.88
C ALA A 190 -8.46 -10.89 -11.19
N ALA A 191 -7.24 -11.19 -10.71
CA ALA A 191 -6.41 -10.19 -10.05
C ALA A 191 -6.00 -9.06 -11.01
N LEU A 192 -5.66 -9.38 -12.25
CA LEU A 192 -5.33 -8.37 -13.26
C LEU A 192 -6.55 -7.46 -13.54
N LYS A 193 -7.75 -8.03 -13.65
CA LYS A 193 -8.98 -7.25 -13.83
C LYS A 193 -9.21 -6.30 -12.66
N VAL A 194 -9.07 -6.74 -11.41
CA VAL A 194 -9.20 -5.87 -10.23
C VAL A 194 -8.18 -4.74 -10.23
N LEU A 195 -6.92 -5.02 -10.60
CA LEU A 195 -5.88 -3.99 -10.71
C LEU A 195 -6.19 -2.94 -11.79
N MET A 196 -6.85 -3.35 -12.87
CA MET A 196 -7.29 -2.44 -13.94
C MET A 196 -8.60 -1.71 -13.61
N SER A 197 -9.44 -2.30 -12.76
CA SER A 197 -10.67 -1.71 -12.24
C SER A 197 -10.38 -0.51 -11.31
N PRO A 198 -11.40 0.32 -11.00
CA PRO A 198 -11.24 1.49 -10.13
C PRO A 198 -10.67 1.17 -8.75
N GLU A 199 -10.93 -0.03 -8.22
CA GLU A 199 -10.39 -0.52 -6.94
C GLU A 199 -8.85 -0.53 -6.92
N GLY A 200 -8.23 -0.80 -8.07
CA GLY A 200 -6.79 -0.82 -8.26
C GLY A 200 -6.15 0.54 -8.52
N LYS A 201 -6.94 1.61 -8.73
CA LYS A 201 -6.45 2.92 -9.20
C LYS A 201 -5.26 3.45 -8.37
N VAL A 202 -5.36 3.37 -7.05
CA VAL A 202 -4.33 3.88 -6.13
C VAL A 202 -2.98 3.16 -6.27
N LEU A 203 -3.01 1.86 -6.60
CA LEU A 203 -1.80 1.06 -6.80
C LEU A 203 -1.36 1.08 -8.26
N ARG A 204 -2.28 1.22 -9.21
CA ARG A 204 -2.02 1.21 -10.66
C ARG A 204 -1.01 2.27 -11.07
N ASP A 205 -1.14 3.48 -10.53
CA ASP A 205 -0.23 4.60 -10.82
C ASP A 205 1.21 4.35 -10.36
N LYS A 206 1.42 3.38 -9.47
CA LYS A 206 2.73 3.01 -8.91
C LYS A 206 3.37 1.79 -9.58
N ILE A 207 2.65 1.13 -10.49
CA ILE A 207 3.16 -0.08 -11.15
C ILE A 207 4.25 0.32 -12.15
N VAL A 208 5.47 -0.13 -11.91
CA VAL A 208 6.63 0.10 -12.77
C VAL A 208 6.83 -1.06 -13.74
N ARG A 209 6.62 -2.29 -13.26
CA ARG A 209 6.90 -3.52 -14.01
C ARG A 209 5.84 -4.58 -13.76
N VAL A 210 5.56 -5.36 -14.80
CA VAL A 210 4.77 -6.59 -14.72
C VAL A 210 5.67 -7.74 -15.18
N ALA A 211 5.86 -8.75 -14.33
CA ALA A 211 6.74 -9.89 -14.58
C ALA A 211 6.00 -11.21 -14.36
N ASP A 212 6.38 -12.25 -15.11
CA ASP A 212 5.92 -13.63 -14.91
C ASP A 212 7.06 -14.46 -14.29
N SER A 213 6.77 -15.10 -13.15
CA SER A 213 7.67 -15.98 -12.40
C SER A 213 7.14 -17.42 -12.36
N THR A 214 6.46 -17.85 -13.43
CA THR A 214 6.01 -19.24 -13.58
C THR A 214 7.22 -20.17 -13.73
N ARG A 215 7.29 -21.17 -12.84
CA ARG A 215 8.45 -22.08 -12.74
C ARG A 215 8.36 -23.17 -13.81
N ILE A 216 9.42 -23.29 -14.60
CA ILE A 216 9.62 -24.34 -15.62
C ILE A 216 10.91 -25.10 -15.26
N LYS A 217 10.92 -26.43 -15.46
CA LYS A 217 12.09 -27.29 -15.19
C LYS A 217 12.71 -27.79 -16.49
N PHE A 218 14.04 -27.85 -16.54
CA PHE A 218 14.78 -28.51 -17.63
C PHE A 218 15.15 -29.93 -17.21
N GLY A 219 14.45 -30.95 -17.73
CA GLY A 219 14.61 -32.35 -17.30
C GLY A 219 14.05 -32.60 -15.88
N GLY A 220 14.78 -32.19 -14.84
CA GLY A 220 14.36 -32.23 -13.43
C GLY A 220 13.84 -33.58 -12.91
N THR A 221 13.11 -33.54 -11.79
CA THR A 221 12.49 -34.75 -11.22
C THR A 221 11.34 -35.26 -12.10
N ARG A 222 11.12 -36.58 -12.14
CA ARG A 222 10.00 -37.18 -12.89
C ARG A 222 8.65 -36.65 -12.37
N SER A 223 7.78 -36.18 -13.28
CA SER A 223 6.40 -35.77 -12.94
C SER A 223 5.52 -36.99 -12.61
N GLU A 224 4.43 -36.76 -11.89
CA GLU A 224 3.45 -37.81 -11.59
C GLU A 224 2.90 -38.48 -12.86
N LYS A 225 2.56 -39.77 -12.77
CA LYS A 225 1.97 -40.52 -13.88
C LYS A 225 0.65 -39.88 -14.35
N PRO A 226 0.35 -39.87 -15.66
CA PRO A 226 -0.90 -39.32 -16.17
C PRO A 226 -2.09 -40.05 -15.55
N ARG A 227 -3.13 -39.28 -15.19
CA ARG A 227 -4.36 -39.81 -14.61
C ARG A 227 -5.24 -40.41 -15.69
N ARG A 228 -5.91 -41.52 -15.37
CA ARG A 228 -7.00 -42.11 -16.17
C ARG A 228 -8.30 -41.56 -15.58
N LEU A 229 -8.88 -40.56 -16.23
CA LEU A 229 -10.11 -39.90 -15.80
C LEU A 229 -11.30 -40.37 -16.64
#